data_AF-A0A7S0JKE4-F1
#
_entry.id   AF-A0A7S0JKE4-F1
#
_cell.length_a   1.000
_cell.length_b   1.000
_cell.length_c   1.000
_cell.angle_alpha   90.00
_cell.angle_beta   90.00
_cell.angle_gamma   90.00
#
_symmetry.space_group_name_H-M   'P 1'
#
loop_
_entity.id
_entity.type
_entity.pdbx_description
1 polymer ?
#
loop_
_entity_poly.entity_id
_entity_poly.type
_entity_poly.pdbx_seq_one_letter_code
_entity_poly.pdbx_strand_id
1 'polypeptide(L)'
;RLQTAPDIPGMNKEAAKDALEVARRKYEDGDDIGAAKFAEKSVRLFELPEAVSFAAWLDKYGAGSEMAAAVSRVLEATDHYAVFGVTPATFELSNLKSKYRQLSLTLHPDKNQARCAAAAFQRLGEAHQVLSEAAKRDAYDSELRMSRKRKAEPVPPPPPRAAGRGRGWSGPGRAPAA
;
A
#
# COMPACT_ATOMS: atom_id res chain seq x y z
N ARG A 1 -40.12 -32.73 -43.29
CA ARG A 1 -39.44 -32.64 -41.99
C ARG A 1 -38.50 -31.43 -42.06
N LEU A 2 -39.06 -30.24 -41.90
CA LEU A 2 -38.30 -28.99 -41.95
C LEU A 2 -37.51 -28.91 -40.65
N GLN A 3 -36.19 -28.82 -40.76
CA GLN A 3 -35.30 -28.59 -39.64
C GLN A 3 -35.56 -27.18 -39.11
N THR A 4 -36.33 -27.07 -38.03
CA THR A 4 -36.36 -25.89 -37.19
C THR A 4 -34.98 -25.76 -36.55
N ALA A 5 -34.24 -24.73 -36.96
CA ALA A 5 -33.02 -24.30 -36.29
C ALA A 5 -33.30 -24.11 -34.78
N PRO A 6 -32.36 -24.48 -33.89
CA PRO A 6 -32.52 -24.17 -32.47
C PRO A 6 -32.60 -22.66 -32.31
N ASP A 7 -33.71 -22.20 -31.73
CA ASP A 7 -33.87 -20.87 -31.18
C ASP A 7 -32.70 -20.65 -30.20
N ILE A 8 -31.74 -19.80 -30.57
CA ILE A 8 -30.60 -19.42 -29.72
C ILE A 8 -31.13 -18.29 -28.82
N PRO A 9 -31.41 -18.54 -27.53
CA PRO A 9 -32.17 -17.61 -26.73
C PRO A 9 -31.28 -16.48 -26.21
N GLY A 10 -31.68 -15.23 -26.49
CA GLY A 10 -31.43 -14.07 -25.64
C GLY A 10 -30.06 -13.40 -25.75
N MET A 11 -29.97 -12.38 -26.59
CA MET A 11 -29.01 -11.28 -26.41
C MET A 11 -29.27 -10.64 -25.03
N ASN A 12 -28.49 -11.03 -24.01
CA ASN A 12 -28.67 -10.63 -22.62
C ASN A 12 -28.20 -9.18 -22.36
N LYS A 13 -28.82 -8.22 -23.04
CA LYS A 13 -28.59 -6.78 -22.83
C LYS A 13 -28.86 -6.36 -21.38
N GLU A 14 -29.84 -6.99 -20.73
CA GLU A 14 -30.15 -6.80 -19.31
C GLU A 14 -29.03 -7.36 -18.43
N ALA A 15 -28.63 -8.63 -18.61
CA ALA A 15 -27.55 -9.21 -17.80
C ALA A 15 -26.20 -8.50 -17.99
N ALA A 16 -25.95 -7.90 -19.16
CA ALA A 16 -24.78 -7.04 -19.39
C ALA A 16 -24.87 -5.74 -18.57
N LYS A 17 -26.04 -5.09 -18.52
CA LYS A 17 -26.25 -3.90 -17.69
C LYS A 17 -26.12 -4.21 -16.19
N ASP A 18 -26.71 -5.31 -15.72
CA ASP A 18 -26.54 -5.78 -14.35
C ASP A 18 -25.05 -6.01 -14.02
N ALA A 19 -24.29 -6.64 -14.94
CA ALA A 19 -22.85 -6.83 -14.76
C ALA A 19 -22.09 -5.50 -14.68
N LEU A 20 -22.46 -4.49 -15.49
CA LEU A 20 -21.88 -3.16 -15.44
C LEU A 20 -22.20 -2.44 -14.12
N GLU A 21 -23.42 -2.55 -13.62
CA GLU A 21 -23.82 -1.97 -12.34
C GLU A 21 -23.03 -2.60 -11.19
N VAL A 22 -22.91 -3.93 -11.17
CA VAL A 22 -22.07 -4.64 -10.19
C VAL A 22 -20.60 -4.20 -10.29
N ALA A 23 -20.09 -3.96 -11.51
CA ALA A 23 -18.74 -3.46 -11.70
C ALA A 23 -18.56 -2.07 -11.07
N ARG A 24 -19.49 -1.14 -11.30
CA ARG A 24 -19.45 0.20 -10.70
C ARG A 24 -19.53 0.14 -9.18
N ARG A 25 -20.44 -0.68 -8.64
CA ARG A 25 -20.60 -0.86 -7.20
C ARG A 25 -19.33 -1.42 -6.55
N LYS A 26 -18.71 -2.42 -7.16
CA LYS A 26 -17.41 -2.96 -6.71
C LYS A 26 -16.31 -1.91 -6.73
N TYR A 27 -16.29 -1.05 -7.74
CA TYR A 27 -15.34 0.05 -7.79
C TYR A 27 -15.56 1.04 -6.63
N GLU A 28 -16.81 1.35 -6.26
CA GLU A 28 -17.13 2.18 -5.09
C GLU A 28 -16.70 1.53 -3.77
N ASP A 29 -16.95 0.23 -3.61
CA ASP A 29 -16.48 -0.58 -2.48
C ASP A 29 -14.94 -0.68 -2.40
N GLY A 30 -14.22 -0.35 -3.47
CA GLY A 30 -12.75 -0.38 -3.51
C GLY A 30 -12.18 -1.72 -3.96
N ASP A 31 -13.01 -2.58 -4.55
CA ASP A 31 -12.63 -3.83 -5.18
C ASP A 31 -12.51 -3.62 -6.71
N ASP A 32 -11.52 -2.84 -7.13
CA ASP A 32 -11.29 -2.51 -8.54
C ASP A 32 -10.91 -3.75 -9.39
N ILE A 33 -10.25 -4.75 -8.81
CA ILE A 33 -9.97 -6.04 -9.47
C ILE A 33 -11.28 -6.78 -9.78
N GLY A 34 -12.22 -6.77 -8.84
CA GLY A 34 -13.55 -7.32 -9.09
C GLY A 34 -14.31 -6.48 -10.11
N ALA A 35 -14.27 -5.15 -9.99
CA ALA A 35 -14.90 -4.25 -10.95
C ALA A 35 -14.45 -4.54 -12.39
N ALA A 36 -13.14 -4.74 -12.61
CA ALA A 36 -12.59 -5.07 -13.92
C ALA A 36 -13.13 -6.40 -14.47
N LYS A 37 -13.22 -7.44 -13.63
CA LYS A 37 -13.78 -8.75 -14.03
C LYS A 37 -15.25 -8.65 -14.43
N PHE A 38 -16.05 -7.87 -13.70
CA PHE A 38 -17.47 -7.68 -14.00
C PHE A 38 -17.68 -6.78 -15.23
N ALA A 39 -16.81 -5.77 -15.43
CA ALA A 39 -16.82 -4.94 -16.64
C ALA A 39 -16.47 -5.78 -17.88
N GLU A 40 -15.44 -6.62 -17.82
CA GLU A 40 -15.09 -7.55 -18.90
C GLU A 40 -16.22 -8.56 -19.17
N LYS A 41 -16.85 -9.08 -18.12
CA LYS A 41 -18.03 -9.96 -18.26
C LYS A 41 -19.17 -9.24 -18.97
N SER A 42 -19.44 -7.98 -18.65
CA SER A 42 -20.44 -7.17 -19.36
C SER A 42 -20.10 -7.08 -20.84
N VAL A 43 -18.86 -6.73 -21.20
CA VAL A 43 -18.41 -6.60 -22.60
C VAL A 43 -18.57 -7.93 -23.36
N ARG A 44 -18.22 -9.06 -22.74
CA ARG A 44 -18.37 -10.40 -23.33
C ARG A 44 -19.83 -10.81 -23.54
N LEU A 45 -20.74 -10.39 -22.66
CA LEU A 45 -22.17 -10.69 -22.76
C LEU A 45 -22.85 -9.81 -23.82
N PHE A 46 -22.49 -8.53 -23.85
CA PHE A 46 -22.95 -7.56 -24.84
C PHE A 46 -21.96 -6.39 -24.87
N GLU A 47 -21.48 -6.00 -26.05
CA GLU A 47 -20.51 -4.91 -26.23
C GLU A 47 -21.14 -3.54 -25.94
N LEU A 48 -21.50 -3.28 -24.68
CA LEU A 48 -21.98 -1.99 -24.23
C LEU A 48 -20.81 -1.00 -24.31
N PRO A 49 -20.95 0.12 -25.04
CA PRO A 49 -19.87 1.10 -25.17
C PRO A 49 -19.47 1.69 -23.81
N GLU A 50 -20.41 1.79 -22.86
CA GLU A 50 -20.10 2.17 -21.47
C GLU A 50 -19.24 1.13 -20.75
N ALA A 51 -19.51 -0.17 -20.92
CA ALA A 51 -18.75 -1.21 -20.27
C ALA A 51 -17.33 -1.32 -20.83
N VAL A 52 -17.17 -1.15 -22.15
CA VAL A 52 -15.85 -1.08 -22.80
C VAL A 52 -15.07 0.13 -22.29
N SER A 53 -15.72 1.29 -22.23
CA SER A 53 -15.10 2.53 -21.73
C SER A 53 -14.68 2.38 -20.26
N PHE A 54 -15.54 1.76 -19.43
CA PHE A 54 -15.26 1.54 -18.02
C PHE A 54 -14.15 0.51 -17.79
N ALA A 55 -14.13 -0.58 -18.57
CA ALA A 55 -13.06 -1.58 -18.51
C ALA A 55 -11.70 -0.97 -18.91
N ALA A 56 -11.66 -0.19 -20.00
CA ALA A 56 -10.44 0.51 -20.43
C ALA A 56 -9.98 1.56 -19.41
N TRP A 57 -10.93 2.23 -18.74
CA TRP A 57 -10.64 3.15 -17.66
C TRP A 57 -10.02 2.42 -16.45
N LEU A 58 -10.57 1.27 -16.05
CA LEU A 58 -10.06 0.46 -14.95
C LEU A 58 -8.70 -0.16 -15.25
N ASP A 59 -8.42 -0.53 -16.49
CA ASP A 59 -7.08 -0.96 -16.92
C ASP A 59 -6.05 0.15 -16.72
N LYS A 60 -6.41 1.38 -17.08
CA LYS A 60 -5.52 2.53 -17.00
C LYS A 60 -5.37 3.14 -15.60
N TYR A 61 -6.44 3.13 -14.79
CA TYR A 61 -6.51 3.86 -13.51
C TYR A 61 -6.98 3.02 -12.30
N GLY A 62 -7.38 1.76 -12.50
CA GLY A 62 -7.73 0.84 -11.41
C GLY A 62 -6.51 0.47 -10.57
N ALA A 63 -6.69 -0.23 -9.43
CA ALA A 63 -5.57 -0.47 -8.50
C ALA A 63 -4.50 -1.43 -9.04
N GLY A 64 -4.79 -2.16 -10.12
CA GLY A 64 -3.78 -2.91 -10.88
C GLY A 64 -2.90 -2.05 -11.79
N SER A 65 -3.24 -0.79 -12.03
CA SER A 65 -2.50 0.10 -12.92
C SER A 65 -1.22 0.63 -12.28
N GLU A 66 -0.21 0.92 -13.10
CA GLU A 66 1.05 1.54 -12.63
C GLU A 66 0.80 2.88 -11.93
N MET A 67 -0.22 3.63 -12.39
CA MET A 67 -0.60 4.92 -11.81
C MET A 67 -1.18 4.79 -10.41
N ALA A 68 -2.05 3.79 -10.18
CA ALA A 68 -2.59 3.51 -8.85
C ALA A 68 -1.53 2.91 -7.92
N ALA A 69 -0.66 2.03 -8.44
CA ALA A 69 0.48 1.51 -7.69
C ALA A 69 1.42 2.65 -7.23
N ALA A 70 1.64 3.67 -8.05
CA ALA A 70 2.41 4.85 -7.66
C ALA A 70 1.72 5.65 -6.54
N VAL A 71 0.40 5.81 -6.60
CA VAL A 71 -0.41 6.46 -5.53
C VAL A 71 -0.28 5.70 -4.22
N SER A 72 -0.49 4.38 -4.23
CA SER A 72 -0.37 3.53 -3.04
C SER A 72 1.04 3.58 -2.46
N ARG A 73 2.09 3.47 -3.28
CA ARG A 73 3.49 3.59 -2.81
C ARG A 73 3.77 4.89 -2.08
N VAL A 74 3.22 6.01 -2.54
CA VAL A 74 3.38 7.31 -1.87
C VAL A 74 2.60 7.38 -0.56
N LEU A 75 1.38 6.84 -0.53
CA LEU A 75 0.54 6.82 0.67
C LEU A 75 1.09 5.88 1.75
N GLU A 76 1.61 4.72 1.35
CA GLU A 76 2.18 3.70 2.24
C GLU A 76 3.64 4.00 2.65
N ALA A 77 4.28 5.01 2.06
CA ALA A 77 5.64 5.39 2.42
C ALA A 77 5.73 5.80 3.89
N THR A 78 6.67 5.19 4.62
CA THR A 78 6.89 5.41 6.05
C THR A 78 7.45 6.80 6.36
N ASP A 79 8.23 7.34 5.44
CA ASP A 79 9.01 8.57 5.61
C ASP A 79 8.89 9.48 4.39
N HIS A 80 9.12 10.78 4.59
CA HIS A 80 9.17 11.75 3.48
C HIS A 80 10.25 11.40 2.45
N TYR A 81 11.35 10.75 2.84
CA TYR A 81 12.37 10.25 1.89
C TYR A 81 11.87 9.05 1.08
N ALA A 82 11.10 8.16 1.71
CA ALA A 82 10.54 6.97 1.06
C ALA A 82 9.52 7.35 -0.04
N VAL A 83 8.81 8.46 0.13
CA VAL A 83 7.90 9.02 -0.90
C VAL A 83 8.62 9.26 -2.24
N PHE A 84 9.87 9.70 -2.21
CA PHE A 84 10.68 9.92 -3.42
C PHE A 84 11.54 8.70 -3.82
N GLY A 85 11.46 7.60 -3.05
CA GLY A 85 12.31 6.43 -3.23
C GLY A 85 13.79 6.72 -2.98
N VAL A 86 14.11 7.69 -2.11
CA VAL A 86 15.47 8.06 -1.75
C VAL A 86 15.76 7.74 -0.29
N THR A 87 17.04 7.62 0.05
CA THR A 87 17.47 7.50 1.46
C THR A 87 18.04 8.83 1.93
N PRO A 88 18.02 9.13 3.23
CA PRO A 88 18.66 10.33 3.77
C PRO A 88 20.16 10.38 3.43
N ALA A 89 20.82 9.23 3.25
CA ALA A 89 22.24 9.14 2.87
C ALA A 89 22.50 9.50 1.39
N THR A 90 21.53 9.26 0.50
CA THR A 90 21.64 9.55 -0.95
C THR A 90 20.87 10.80 -1.37
N PHE A 91 20.43 11.60 -0.39
CA PHE A 91 19.59 12.76 -0.62
C PHE A 91 20.38 13.94 -1.20
N GLU A 92 19.86 14.49 -2.29
CA GLU A 92 20.42 15.63 -3.04
C GLU A 92 19.28 16.59 -3.39
N LEU A 93 19.44 17.90 -3.12
CA LEU A 93 18.40 18.92 -3.41
C LEU A 93 18.05 18.97 -4.90
N SER A 94 19.07 18.81 -5.75
CA SER A 94 18.95 18.76 -7.21
C SER A 94 18.05 17.61 -7.67
N ASN A 95 18.24 16.43 -7.08
CA ASN A 95 17.48 15.22 -7.37
C ASN A 95 16.05 15.30 -6.81
N LEU A 96 15.86 15.89 -5.62
CA LEU A 96 14.54 16.10 -5.02
C LEU A 96 13.62 16.89 -5.98
N LYS A 97 14.10 18.01 -6.51
CA LYS A 97 13.32 18.86 -7.42
C LYS A 97 12.96 18.12 -8.72
N SER A 98 13.90 17.34 -9.25
CA SER A 98 13.68 16.52 -10.45
C SER A 98 12.64 15.43 -10.20
N LYS A 99 12.79 14.65 -9.12
CA LYS A 99 11.86 13.59 -8.71
C LYS A 99 10.47 14.13 -8.40
N TYR A 100 10.38 15.26 -7.71
CA TYR A 100 9.11 15.93 -7.45
C TYR A 100 8.39 16.28 -8.74
N ARG A 101 9.08 16.87 -9.73
CA ARG A 101 8.49 17.17 -11.04
C ARG A 101 8.00 15.91 -11.76
N GLN A 102 8.78 14.83 -11.73
CA GLN A 102 8.38 13.57 -12.35
C GLN A 102 7.15 12.96 -11.68
N LEU A 103 7.17 12.81 -10.35
CA LEU A 103 6.06 12.23 -9.58
C LEU A 103 4.81 13.11 -9.63
N SER A 104 4.96 14.43 -9.60
CA SER A 104 3.86 15.38 -9.73
C SER A 104 3.13 15.23 -11.05
N LEU A 105 3.81 14.86 -12.15
CA LEU A 105 3.17 14.64 -13.44
C LEU A 105 2.42 13.30 -13.48
N THR A 106 2.95 12.27 -12.82
CA THR A 106 2.34 10.94 -12.73
C THR A 106 1.14 10.90 -11.77
N LEU A 107 1.22 11.63 -10.65
CA LEU A 107 0.22 11.64 -9.58
C LEU A 107 -0.76 12.81 -9.69
N HIS A 108 -0.67 13.62 -10.75
CA HIS A 108 -1.55 14.78 -10.91
C HIS A 108 -3.02 14.33 -10.97
N PRO A 109 -3.93 14.87 -10.14
CA PRO A 109 -5.32 14.41 -10.07
C PRO A 109 -6.12 14.62 -11.37
N ASP A 110 -5.67 15.52 -12.24
CA ASP A 110 -6.25 15.72 -13.58
C ASP A 110 -5.95 14.55 -14.53
N LYS A 111 -4.74 14.00 -14.45
CA LYS A 111 -4.26 12.92 -15.34
C LYS A 111 -4.46 11.54 -14.75
N ASN A 112 -4.38 11.43 -13.43
CA ASN A 112 -4.53 10.19 -12.70
C ASN A 112 -5.86 10.23 -11.94
N GLN A 113 -6.85 9.53 -12.50
CA GLN A 113 -8.17 9.42 -11.90
C GLN A 113 -8.26 8.22 -10.94
N ALA A 114 -7.14 7.62 -10.56
CA ALA A 114 -7.10 6.55 -9.57
C ALA A 114 -7.61 7.04 -8.21
N ARG A 115 -8.13 6.09 -7.43
CA ARG A 115 -8.57 6.34 -6.06
C ARG A 115 -7.40 6.93 -5.25
N CYS A 116 -7.68 8.00 -4.53
CA CYS A 116 -6.72 8.67 -3.64
C CYS A 116 -5.54 9.39 -4.34
N ALA A 117 -5.59 9.65 -5.65
CA ALA A 117 -4.55 10.42 -6.34
C ALA A 117 -4.30 11.80 -5.71
N ALA A 118 -5.37 12.50 -5.31
CA ALA A 118 -5.28 13.78 -4.60
C ALA A 118 -4.56 13.66 -3.25
N ALA A 119 -4.83 12.59 -2.49
CA ALA A 119 -4.19 12.35 -1.19
C ALA A 119 -2.70 12.04 -1.36
N ALA A 120 -2.31 11.23 -2.36
CA ALA A 120 -0.91 10.99 -2.67
C ALA A 120 -0.20 12.26 -3.13
N PHE A 121 -0.87 13.10 -3.93
CA PHE A 121 -0.32 14.38 -4.37
C PHE A 121 -0.08 15.34 -3.20
N GLN A 122 -1.02 15.41 -2.26
CA GLN A 122 -0.86 16.20 -1.04
C GLN A 122 0.36 15.72 -0.24
N ARG A 123 0.47 14.41 0.01
CA ARG A 123 1.61 13.81 0.71
C ARG A 123 2.95 14.06 0.01
N LEU A 124 2.97 14.04 -1.32
CA LEU A 124 4.13 14.40 -2.13
C LEU A 124 4.54 15.87 -1.91
N GLY A 125 3.56 16.78 -1.88
CA GLY A 125 3.78 18.21 -1.61
C GLY A 125 4.32 18.47 -0.20
N GLU A 126 3.73 17.83 0.81
CA GLU A 126 4.20 17.90 2.21
C GLU A 126 5.64 17.41 2.34
N ALA A 127 5.96 16.25 1.74
CA ALA A 127 7.30 15.71 1.73
C ALA A 127 8.30 16.66 1.05
N HIS A 128 7.94 17.25 -0.08
CA HIS A 128 8.78 18.24 -0.75
C HIS A 128 8.98 19.48 0.14
N GLN A 129 7.94 19.99 0.78
CA GLN A 129 8.03 21.18 1.64
C GLN A 129 9.00 20.97 2.80
N VAL A 130 8.94 19.82 3.49
CA VAL A 130 9.84 19.49 4.60
C VAL A 130 11.29 19.29 4.11
N LEU A 131 11.48 18.58 3.00
CA LEU A 131 12.82 18.26 2.49
C LEU A 131 13.50 19.41 1.72
N SER A 132 12.72 20.35 1.19
CA SER A 132 13.25 21.49 0.43
C SER A 132 13.91 22.55 1.31
N GLU A 133 13.45 22.72 2.55
CA GLU A 133 14.03 23.68 3.50
C GLU A 133 15.03 23.01 4.43
N ALA A 134 16.28 23.47 4.43
CA ALA A 134 17.34 22.89 5.24
C ALA A 134 17.01 22.85 6.74
N ALA A 135 16.39 23.91 7.28
CA ALA A 135 15.99 23.98 8.69
C ALA A 135 14.89 22.96 9.04
N LYS A 136 13.89 22.78 8.17
CA LYS A 136 12.81 21.79 8.38
C LYS A 136 13.32 20.37 8.24
N ARG A 137 14.22 20.13 7.28
CA ARG A 137 14.88 18.84 7.09
C ARG A 137 15.70 18.44 8.31
N ASP A 138 16.45 19.36 8.90
CA ASP A 138 17.26 19.11 10.11
C ASP A 138 16.38 18.78 11.33
N ALA A 139 15.29 19.53 11.52
CA ALA A 139 14.30 19.24 12.55
C ALA A 139 13.66 17.86 12.35
N TYR A 140 13.28 17.53 11.10
CA TYR A 140 12.71 16.22 10.75
C TYR A 140 13.71 15.08 10.97
N ASP A 141 14.97 15.22 10.57
CA ASP A 141 16.00 14.18 10.77
C ASP A 141 16.27 13.95 12.26
N SER A 142 16.32 15.04 13.04
CA SER A 142 16.45 14.99 14.50
C SER A 142 15.28 14.24 15.14
N GLU A 143 14.04 14.54 14.74
CA GLU A 143 12.84 13.84 15.22
C GLU A 143 12.82 12.37 14.78
N LEU A 144 13.21 12.07 13.55
CA LEU A 144 13.28 10.71 13.03
C LEU A 144 14.30 9.87 13.82
N ARG A 145 15.46 10.43 14.12
CA ARG A 145 16.49 9.78 14.95
C ARG A 145 16.00 9.53 16.39
N MET A 146 15.29 10.49 16.97
CA MET A 146 14.71 10.34 18.32
C MET A 146 13.59 9.31 18.35
N SER A 147 12.70 9.34 17.35
CA SER A 147 11.59 8.38 17.21
C SER A 147 12.09 6.95 16.99
N ARG A 148 13.16 6.79 16.19
CA ARG A 148 13.81 5.50 15.96
C ARG A 148 14.49 4.97 17.22
N LYS A 149 15.09 5.84 18.05
CA LYS A 149 15.61 5.49 19.37
C LYS A 149 14.51 5.04 20.34
N ARG A 150 13.36 5.71 20.35
CA ARG A 150 12.20 5.32 21.19
C ARG A 150 11.61 3.97 20.77
N LYS A 151 11.56 3.68 19.47
CA LYS A 151 11.10 2.36 18.97
C LYS A 151 12.14 1.24 19.15
N ALA A 152 13.41 1.60 19.33
CA ALA A 152 14.53 0.67 19.52
C ALA A 152 14.90 0.48 21.00
N GLU A 153 13.98 0.77 21.94
CA GLU A 153 14.24 0.47 23.35
C GLU A 153 14.59 -1.02 23.50
N PRO A 154 15.75 -1.34 24.09
CA PRO A 154 16.22 -2.71 24.15
C PRO A 154 15.28 -3.52 25.05
N VAL A 155 14.74 -4.60 24.51
CA VAL A 155 14.16 -5.67 25.35
C VAL A 155 15.20 -5.99 26.42
N PRO A 156 14.91 -5.84 27.73
CA PRO A 156 15.90 -6.10 28.75
C PRO A 156 16.40 -7.54 28.59
N PRO A 157 17.72 -7.80 28.71
CA PRO A 157 18.24 -9.14 28.56
C PRO A 157 17.52 -10.08 29.54
N PRO A 158 17.18 -11.33 29.14
CA PRO A 158 16.51 -12.25 30.03
C PRO A 158 17.35 -12.41 31.31
N PRO A 159 16.73 -12.45 32.50
CA PRO A 159 17.47 -12.52 33.75
C PRO A 159 18.38 -13.75 33.73
N PRO A 160 19.60 -13.66 34.27
CA PRO A 160 20.51 -14.81 34.33
C PRO A 160 19.80 -15.93 35.10
N ARG A 161 19.59 -17.06 34.42
CA ARG A 161 19.02 -18.27 35.01
C ARG A 161 19.85 -18.62 36.24
N ALA A 162 19.25 -18.48 37.42
CA ALA A 162 19.94 -18.60 38.70
C ALA A 162 20.71 -19.93 38.75
N ALA A 163 22.03 -19.85 38.65
CA ALA A 163 22.91 -20.96 39.01
C ALA A 163 22.73 -21.17 40.52
N GLY A 164 22.05 -22.25 40.88
CA GLY A 164 21.81 -22.64 42.27
C GLY A 164 23.14 -22.76 43.02
N ARG A 165 23.46 -21.74 43.82
CA ARG A 165 24.46 -21.86 44.89
C ARG A 165 23.80 -22.57 46.07
N GLY A 166 23.91 -23.89 46.11
CA GLY A 166 23.73 -24.64 47.36
C GLY A 166 24.94 -24.38 48.26
N ARG A 167 24.80 -23.44 49.21
CA ARG A 167 25.72 -23.32 50.36
C ARG A 167 25.48 -24.48 51.31
N GLY A 168 26.58 -25.00 51.86
CA GLY A 168 26.61 -26.13 52.79
C GLY A 168 25.85 -25.91 54.09
N TRP A 169 25.47 -27.02 54.69
CA TRP A 169 24.98 -27.14 56.05
C TRP A 169 25.90 -28.09 56.81
N SER A 170 26.46 -27.60 57.91
CA SER A 170 27.37 -28.28 58.85
C SER A 170 26.67 -29.42 59.62
N GLY A 171 27.46 -30.41 60.07
CA GLY A 171 27.00 -31.64 60.73
C GLY A 171 26.21 -31.49 62.06
N PRO A 172 25.99 -32.61 62.77
CA PRO A 172 26.87 -32.86 63.91
C PRO A 172 27.32 -34.33 64.04
N GLY A 173 28.46 -34.51 64.71
CA GLY A 173 29.11 -35.80 64.90
C GLY A 173 28.38 -36.77 65.84
N ARG A 174 28.74 -38.05 65.68
CA ARG A 174 28.57 -39.09 66.70
C ARG A 174 29.53 -40.24 66.39
N ALA A 175 30.57 -40.39 67.22
CA ALA A 175 31.15 -41.71 67.55
C ALA A 175 30.34 -42.28 68.75
N PRO A 176 30.53 -43.52 69.27
CA PRO A 176 31.60 -44.51 69.02
C PRO A 176 31.16 -46.01 69.01
N ALA A 177 32.18 -46.91 68.96
CA ALA A 177 32.25 -48.33 69.37
C ALA A 177 31.48 -49.38 68.51
N ALA A 178 31.96 -50.60 68.27
CA ALA A 178 32.97 -51.44 68.94
C ALA A 178 33.79 -52.27 67.94
#